data_AF-G0QNQ9-F1
#
_entry.id   AF-G0QNQ9-F1
#
_cell.length_a   1.000
_cell.length_b   1.000
_cell.length_c   1.000
_cell.angle_alpha   90.00
_cell.angle_beta   90.00
_cell.angle_gamma   90.00
#
_symmetry.space_group_name_H-M   'P 1'
#
loop_
_entity.id
_entity.type
_entity.pdbx_description
1 polymer ?
#
loop_
_entity_poly.entity_id
_entity_poly.type
_entity_poly.pdbx_seq_one_letter_code
_entity_poly.pdbx_strand_id
1 'polypeptide(L)'
;MNAINMHDQETYEEFRILGNQVFDLNLMNVYIPSQTLEQGQLDILNILRNIPQFIDTYAYNLHNQSFTEITTLESKQVTTVGIQQISDSIRTHGLGILNTTVNCFYVYLKSKIKLFSDYLRQETIYQTLIREDKWFFEFKGQHDNKYIYERAEKLQKVIKKLGNFDDGKNYLDQFRVLLTQIGNALGLVRLIKSASLNYCSKCIEFLPSQICEEQTFANMALGALSGEATFNAGRWIYYWIRIYAQAFWSRRTFQRFTLVRRFK
;
A
#
# COMPACT_ATOMS: atom_id res chain seq x y z
N MET A 1 -0.71 35.36 -8.95
CA MET A 1 -0.31 34.18 -9.73
C MET A 1 -1.46 33.20 -9.69
N ASN A 2 -2.13 32.96 -10.82
CA ASN A 2 -3.13 31.91 -10.89
C ASN A 2 -2.40 30.57 -10.75
N ALA A 3 -2.65 29.86 -9.66
CA ALA A 3 -2.14 28.52 -9.47
C ALA A 3 -2.70 27.64 -10.59
N ILE A 4 -1.83 27.16 -11.47
CA ILE A 4 -2.17 26.17 -12.48
C ILE A 4 -2.57 24.90 -11.72
N ASN A 5 -3.76 24.37 -11.98
CA ASN A 5 -4.27 23.19 -11.28
C ASN A 5 -3.47 21.95 -11.71
N MET A 6 -3.26 20.96 -10.83
CA MET A 6 -2.48 19.76 -11.15
C MET A 6 -3.10 18.97 -12.31
N HIS A 7 -4.43 19.00 -12.43
CA HIS A 7 -5.13 18.45 -13.60
C HIS A 7 -4.65 19.10 -14.90
N ASP A 8 -4.35 20.39 -14.88
CA ASP A 8 -3.89 21.11 -16.06
C ASP A 8 -2.47 20.63 -16.43
N GLN A 9 -1.60 20.32 -15.47
CA GLN A 9 -0.27 19.78 -15.75
C GLN A 9 -0.31 18.41 -16.43
N GLU A 10 -1.09 17.46 -15.88
CA GLU A 10 -1.24 16.13 -16.50
C GLU A 10 -1.79 16.28 -17.93
N THR A 11 -2.78 17.15 -18.10
CA THR A 11 -3.36 17.48 -19.41
C THR A 11 -2.33 18.10 -20.37
N TYR A 12 -1.48 19.01 -19.89
CA TYR A 12 -0.45 19.64 -20.71
C TYR A 12 0.68 18.68 -21.10
N GLU A 13 1.05 17.74 -20.23
CA GLU A 13 2.01 16.69 -20.60
C GLU A 13 1.39 15.70 -21.60
N GLU A 14 0.11 15.34 -21.45
CA GLU A 14 -0.60 14.55 -22.47
C GLU A 14 -0.66 15.28 -23.82
N PHE A 15 -1.01 16.56 -23.84
CA PHE A 15 -0.98 17.38 -25.05
C PHE A 15 0.41 17.49 -25.67
N ARG A 16 1.45 17.49 -24.84
CA ARG A 16 2.82 17.49 -25.32
C ARG A 16 3.22 16.17 -25.96
N ILE A 17 2.85 15.04 -25.35
CA ILE A 17 3.08 13.71 -25.90
C ILE A 17 2.34 13.58 -27.24
N LEU A 18 1.06 13.97 -27.29
CA LEU A 18 0.25 13.95 -28.51
C LEU A 18 0.76 14.92 -29.57
N GLY A 19 1.18 16.13 -29.17
CA GLY A 19 1.74 17.15 -30.05
C GLY A 19 3.02 16.68 -30.74
N ASN A 20 3.87 15.97 -29.99
CA ASN A 20 5.06 15.34 -30.54
C ASN A 20 4.68 14.16 -31.47
N GLN A 21 3.81 13.25 -31.03
CA GLN A 21 3.44 12.07 -31.82
C GLN A 21 2.71 12.37 -33.13
N VAL A 22 1.82 13.37 -33.15
CA VAL A 22 0.96 13.67 -34.31
C VAL A 22 1.54 14.76 -35.19
N PHE A 23 2.22 15.75 -34.60
CA PHE A 23 2.64 16.96 -35.30
C PHE A 23 4.16 17.19 -35.27
N ASP A 24 4.95 16.28 -34.69
CA ASP A 24 6.41 16.38 -34.54
C ASP A 24 6.84 17.68 -33.82
N LEU A 25 5.95 18.20 -32.95
CA LEU A 25 6.16 19.45 -32.21
C LEU A 25 6.92 19.17 -30.91
N ASN A 26 8.14 19.69 -30.84
CA ASN A 26 8.96 19.61 -29.63
C ASN A 26 8.60 20.74 -28.66
N LEU A 27 7.59 20.50 -27.82
CA LEU A 27 7.10 21.46 -26.82
C LEU A 27 8.00 21.46 -25.57
N MET A 28 8.07 22.62 -24.90
CA MET A 28 8.83 22.81 -23.65
C MET A 28 8.29 21.90 -22.53
N ASN A 29 9.19 21.39 -21.66
CA ASN A 29 8.79 20.61 -20.48
C ASN A 29 7.85 21.44 -19.59
N VAL A 30 6.69 20.87 -19.22
CA VAL A 30 5.75 21.48 -18.28
C VAL A 30 6.10 20.99 -16.88
N TYR A 31 7.31 21.33 -16.44
CA TYR A 31 7.77 21.00 -15.10
C TYR A 31 7.23 22.05 -14.12
N ILE A 32 6.04 21.79 -13.58
CA ILE A 32 5.63 22.44 -12.34
C ILE A 32 6.42 21.76 -11.22
N PRO A 33 7.04 22.51 -10.29
CA PRO A 33 7.69 21.91 -9.13
C PRO A 33 6.72 20.92 -8.47
N SER A 34 7.13 19.67 -8.38
CA SER A 34 6.31 18.57 -7.85
C SER A 34 6.05 18.65 -6.35
N GLN A 35 6.36 19.79 -5.71
CA GLN A 35 5.97 20.11 -4.35
C GLN A 35 4.61 20.81 -4.37
N THR A 36 3.57 20.03 -4.12
CA THR A 36 2.21 20.53 -3.90
C THR A 36 2.12 21.29 -2.56
N LEU A 37 1.22 22.28 -2.49
CA LEU A 37 0.82 22.91 -1.22
C LEU A 37 0.08 21.91 -0.29
N GLU A 38 -0.50 20.84 -0.84
CA GLU A 38 -1.11 19.74 -0.06
C GLU A 38 -0.09 18.69 0.43
N GLN A 39 1.10 18.60 -0.16
CA GLN A 39 2.21 17.74 0.32
C GLN A 39 2.86 18.25 1.60
N GLY A 40 2.51 19.45 2.09
CA GLY A 40 3.15 20.06 3.24
C GLY A 40 3.06 19.22 4.52
N GLN A 41 2.07 18.33 4.66
CA GLN A 41 1.80 17.67 5.94
C GLN A 41 1.81 16.13 5.92
N LEU A 42 1.45 15.46 4.82
CA LEU A 42 1.27 14.00 4.77
C LEU A 42 2.07 13.31 3.66
N ASP A 43 3.38 13.48 3.69
CA ASP A 43 4.29 12.70 2.86
C ASP A 43 4.53 11.29 3.44
N ILE A 44 4.68 10.29 2.56
CA ILE A 44 4.97 8.90 2.95
C ILE A 44 6.23 8.81 3.81
N LEU A 45 7.24 9.65 3.57
CA LEU A 45 8.47 9.66 4.38
C LEU A 45 8.21 10.15 5.81
N ASN A 46 7.31 11.11 6.01
CA ASN A 46 6.92 11.57 7.35
C ASN A 46 6.14 10.46 8.08
N ILE A 47 5.26 9.75 7.38
CA ILE A 47 4.55 8.59 7.92
C ILE A 47 5.54 7.49 8.32
N LEU A 48 6.57 7.23 7.51
CA LEU A 48 7.60 6.23 7.79
C LEU A 48 8.49 6.58 8.98
N ARG A 49 8.80 7.86 9.20
CA ARG A 49 9.56 8.31 10.37
C ARG A 49 8.77 8.14 11.66
N ASN A 50 7.45 8.36 11.61
CA ASN A 50 6.57 8.36 12.78
C ASN A 50 5.44 7.33 12.68
N ILE A 51 5.76 6.09 12.27
CA ILE A 51 4.79 4.99 12.11
C ILE A 51 3.93 4.79 13.37
N PRO A 52 4.47 4.74 14.60
CA PRO A 52 3.65 4.51 15.79
C PRO A 52 2.61 5.61 16.00
N GLN A 53 3.02 6.88 15.86
CA GLN A 53 2.13 8.03 16.01
C GLN A 53 1.02 8.01 14.95
N PHE A 54 1.36 7.75 13.69
CA PHE A 54 0.38 7.66 12.62
C PHE A 54 -0.68 6.57 12.89
N ILE A 55 -0.25 5.41 13.37
CA ILE A 55 -1.16 4.28 13.63
C ILE A 55 -2.14 4.56 14.77
N ASP A 56 -1.73 5.35 15.76
CA ASP A 56 -2.57 5.73 16.90
C ASP A 56 -3.52 6.88 16.57
N THR A 57 -3.12 7.79 15.68
CA THR A 57 -3.92 8.96 15.29
C THR A 57 -4.91 8.66 14.16
N TYR A 58 -4.63 7.69 13.28
CA TYR A 58 -5.46 7.42 12.10
C TYR A 58 -6.16 6.06 12.15
N ALA A 59 -7.42 6.04 11.74
CA ALA A 59 -8.22 4.82 11.58
C ALA A 59 -8.28 4.40 10.11
N TYR A 60 -8.03 3.12 9.83
CA TYR A 60 -8.12 2.58 8.48
C TYR A 60 -9.56 2.19 8.10
N ASN A 61 -10.07 2.75 7.00
CA ASN A 61 -11.31 2.32 6.38
C ASN A 61 -11.03 1.34 5.23
N LEU A 62 -11.39 0.08 5.43
CA LEU A 62 -11.21 -0.98 4.43
C LEU A 62 -12.03 -0.78 3.16
N HIS A 63 -13.22 -0.19 3.25
CA HIS A 63 -14.13 -0.01 2.11
C HIS A 63 -13.58 1.02 1.13
N ASN A 64 -13.21 2.18 1.66
CA ASN A 64 -12.69 3.28 0.85
C ASN A 64 -11.19 3.15 0.56
N GLN A 65 -10.50 2.23 1.23
CA GLN A 65 -9.03 2.14 1.25
C GLN A 65 -8.42 3.51 1.56
N SER A 66 -8.87 4.13 2.65
CA SER A 66 -8.39 5.44 3.10
C SER A 66 -8.19 5.43 4.62
N PHE A 67 -7.21 6.18 5.09
CA PHE A 67 -7.08 6.51 6.50
C PHE A 67 -7.82 7.79 6.79
N THR A 68 -8.54 7.81 7.90
CA THR A 68 -9.19 9.02 8.40
C THR A 68 -8.66 9.30 9.79
N GLU A 69 -8.29 10.55 10.05
CA GLU A 69 -7.85 11.00 11.36
C GLU A 69 -8.96 10.80 12.39
N ILE A 70 -8.61 10.21 13.54
CA ILE A 70 -9.51 10.08 14.68
C ILE A 70 -9.61 11.47 15.30
N THR A 71 -10.76 12.13 15.11
CA THR A 71 -10.99 13.51 15.56
C THR A 71 -10.59 13.70 17.02
N THR A 72 -9.50 14.43 17.23
CA THR A 72 -9.19 15.06 18.52
C THR A 72 -9.91 16.41 18.50
N LEU A 73 -10.57 16.78 19.59
CA LEU A 73 -11.64 17.80 19.69
C LEU A 73 -11.38 19.22 19.12
N GLU A 74 -10.24 19.51 18.51
CA GLU A 74 -9.77 20.88 18.21
C GLU A 74 -9.83 21.28 16.72
N SER A 75 -9.86 20.35 15.77
CA SER A 75 -9.85 20.69 14.34
C SER A 75 -11.22 20.53 13.67
N LYS A 76 -11.66 21.56 12.93
CA LYS A 76 -12.90 21.54 12.13
C LYS A 76 -12.75 20.74 10.82
N GLN A 77 -11.52 20.36 10.49
CA GLN A 77 -11.16 19.62 9.28
C GLN A 77 -10.59 18.26 9.68
N VAL A 78 -11.06 17.20 9.02
CA VAL A 78 -10.59 15.83 9.24
C VAL A 78 -9.65 15.47 8.11
N THR A 79 -8.42 15.14 8.46
CA THR A 79 -7.42 14.77 7.46
C THR A 79 -7.64 13.33 7.00
N THR A 80 -7.60 13.12 5.68
CA THR A 80 -7.79 11.78 5.08
C THR A 80 -6.63 11.45 4.17
N VAL A 81 -6.04 10.26 4.36
CA VAL A 81 -4.98 9.72 3.51
C VAL A 81 -5.52 8.66 2.58
N GLY A 82 -5.48 8.94 1.28
CA GLY A 82 -5.96 8.06 0.22
C GLY A 82 -4.86 7.50 -0.68
N ILE A 83 -5.28 6.72 -1.67
CA ILE A 83 -4.40 6.15 -2.70
C ILE A 83 -3.68 7.25 -3.49
N GLN A 84 -4.38 8.36 -3.80
CA GLN A 84 -3.84 9.46 -4.61
C GLN A 84 -2.65 10.13 -3.94
N GLN A 85 -2.80 10.58 -2.69
CA GLN A 85 -1.73 11.24 -1.94
C GLN A 85 -0.48 10.36 -1.81
N ILE A 86 -0.64 9.06 -1.54
CA ILE A 86 0.49 8.12 -1.48
C ILE A 86 1.09 7.89 -2.88
N SER A 87 0.27 7.84 -3.93
CA SER A 87 0.75 7.76 -5.31
C SER A 87 1.58 8.99 -5.68
N ASP A 88 1.18 10.18 -5.22
CA ASP A 88 1.91 11.43 -5.45
C ASP A 88 3.24 11.45 -4.69
N SER A 89 3.27 10.96 -3.44
CA SER A 89 4.52 10.72 -2.71
C SER A 89 5.44 9.70 -3.41
N ILE A 90 4.88 8.64 -4.02
CA ILE A 90 5.68 7.68 -4.80
C ILE A 90 6.22 8.32 -6.07
N ARG A 91 5.43 9.19 -6.72
CA ARG A 91 5.85 9.95 -7.91
C ARG A 91 7.02 10.88 -7.61
N THR A 92 7.04 11.53 -6.44
CA THR A 92 8.15 12.42 -6.04
C THR A 92 9.40 11.68 -5.62
N HIS A 93 9.27 10.60 -4.84
CA HIS A 93 10.41 9.89 -4.26
C HIS A 93 10.88 8.67 -5.06
N GLY A 94 10.12 8.28 -6.08
CA GLY A 94 10.35 7.11 -6.92
C GLY A 94 9.99 5.78 -6.24
N LEU A 95 10.01 4.69 -7.01
CA LEU A 95 9.66 3.35 -6.49
C LEU A 95 10.68 2.81 -5.47
N GLY A 96 11.88 3.40 -5.39
CA GLY A 96 12.95 2.95 -4.48
C GLY A 96 12.58 3.02 -3.00
N ILE A 97 11.70 3.95 -2.60
CA ILE A 97 11.24 4.08 -1.21
C ILE A 97 10.39 2.88 -0.75
N LEU A 98 9.81 2.11 -1.66
CA LEU A 98 8.91 1.00 -1.32
C LEU A 98 9.62 -0.13 -0.57
N ASN A 99 10.86 -0.46 -0.94
CA ASN A 99 11.63 -1.51 -0.26
C ASN A 99 11.92 -1.13 1.20
N THR A 100 12.38 0.10 1.42
CA THR A 100 12.62 0.64 2.77
C THR A 100 11.32 0.69 3.58
N THR A 101 10.23 1.12 2.94
CA THR A 101 8.89 1.17 3.53
C THR A 101 8.44 -0.21 4.04
N VAL A 102 8.51 -1.23 3.18
CA VAL A 102 8.12 -2.60 3.53
C VAL A 102 8.98 -3.14 4.67
N ASN A 103 10.29 -2.85 4.68
CA ASN A 103 11.17 -3.25 5.76
C ASN A 103 10.82 -2.58 7.10
N CYS A 104 10.55 -1.27 7.11
CA CYS A 104 10.11 -0.55 8.31
C CYS A 104 8.82 -1.15 8.89
N PHE A 105 7.81 -1.42 8.05
CA PHE A 105 6.57 -2.05 8.50
C PHE A 105 6.77 -3.49 8.99
N TYR A 106 7.66 -4.25 8.34
CA TYR A 106 7.99 -5.60 8.80
C TYR A 106 8.58 -5.58 10.21
N VAL A 107 9.55 -4.70 10.48
CA VAL A 107 10.15 -4.54 11.81
C VAL A 107 9.11 -4.11 12.84
N TYR A 108 8.24 -3.15 12.49
CA TYR A 108 7.17 -2.68 13.36
C TYR A 108 6.16 -3.80 13.70
N LEU A 109 5.67 -4.53 12.70
CA LEU A 109 4.74 -5.64 12.88
C LEU A 109 5.36 -6.77 13.70
N LYS A 110 6.63 -7.11 13.45
CA LYS A 110 7.36 -8.10 14.24
C LYS A 110 7.39 -7.71 15.73
N SER A 111 7.65 -6.45 16.04
CA SER A 111 7.63 -5.94 17.40
C SER A 111 6.24 -6.06 18.05
N LYS A 112 5.19 -5.65 17.34
CA LYS A 112 3.80 -5.72 17.85
C LYS A 112 3.27 -7.14 17.99
N ILE A 113 3.61 -8.06 17.08
CA ILE A 113 3.26 -9.49 17.19
C ILE A 113 3.99 -10.15 18.36
N LYS A 114 5.26 -9.78 18.59
CA LYS A 114 5.99 -10.24 19.78
C LYS A 114 5.29 -9.78 21.05
N LEU A 115 4.96 -8.49 21.15
CA LEU A 115 4.20 -7.94 22.28
C LEU A 115 2.87 -8.67 22.48
N PHE A 116 2.13 -8.94 21.39
CA PHE A 116 0.90 -9.72 21.44
C PHE A 116 1.11 -11.14 21.98
N SER A 117 2.15 -11.83 21.52
CA SER A 117 2.49 -13.16 22.02
C SER A 117 2.90 -13.15 23.49
N ASP A 118 3.61 -12.11 23.94
CA ASP A 118 4.03 -11.99 25.33
C ASP A 118 2.83 -11.69 26.24
N TYR A 119 1.86 -10.91 25.78
CA TYR A 119 0.59 -10.71 26.50
C TYR A 119 -0.25 -11.98 26.60
N LEU A 120 -0.32 -12.81 25.55
CA LEU A 120 -1.02 -14.09 25.60
C LEU A 120 -0.34 -15.11 26.53
N ARG A 121 0.97 -15.00 26.73
CA ARG A 121 1.75 -15.90 27.59
C ARG A 121 1.69 -15.52 29.08
N GLN A 122 1.02 -14.43 29.44
CA GLN A 122 0.81 -14.11 30.84
C GLN A 122 0.02 -15.22 31.52
N GLU A 123 0.51 -15.68 32.67
CA GLU A 123 0.05 -16.91 33.31
C GLU A 123 -1.47 -16.92 33.58
N THR A 124 -2.02 -15.79 34.05
CA THR A 124 -3.45 -15.65 34.33
C THR A 124 -4.33 -15.83 33.09
N ILE A 125 -3.94 -15.23 31.96
CA ILE A 125 -4.67 -15.32 30.69
C ILE A 125 -4.49 -16.71 30.09
N TYR A 126 -3.26 -17.21 30.05
CA TYR A 126 -2.92 -18.50 29.47
C TYR A 126 -3.68 -19.64 30.14
N GLN A 127 -3.72 -19.68 31.47
CA GLN A 127 -4.45 -20.71 32.22
C GLN A 127 -5.96 -20.63 31.99
N THR A 128 -6.52 -19.41 31.91
CA THR A 128 -7.94 -19.21 31.62
C THR A 128 -8.28 -19.72 30.22
N LEU A 129 -7.44 -19.43 29.23
CA LEU A 129 -7.63 -19.90 27.85
C LEU A 129 -7.51 -21.42 27.72
N ILE A 130 -6.54 -22.06 28.38
CA ILE A 130 -6.42 -23.54 28.36
C ILE A 130 -7.67 -24.20 28.95
N ARG A 131 -8.20 -23.65 30.05
CA ARG A 131 -9.40 -24.19 30.68
C ARG A 131 -10.60 -24.14 29.73
N GLU A 132 -10.73 -23.05 28.97
CA GLU A 132 -11.78 -22.89 27.98
C GLU A 132 -11.57 -23.77 26.74
N ASP A 133 -10.33 -23.95 26.30
CA ASP A 133 -9.96 -24.83 25.19
C ASP A 133 -10.32 -26.31 25.50
N LYS A 134 -9.92 -26.81 26.67
CA LYS A 134 -10.28 -28.16 27.14
C LYS A 134 -11.81 -28.36 27.17
N TRP A 135 -12.51 -27.39 27.73
CA TRP A 135 -13.97 -27.44 27.78
C TRP A 135 -14.58 -27.43 26.37
N PHE A 136 -14.07 -26.62 25.44
CA PHE A 136 -14.57 -26.61 24.07
C PHE A 136 -14.42 -27.99 23.41
N PHE A 137 -13.28 -28.66 23.57
CA PHE A 137 -13.06 -29.98 22.99
C PHE A 137 -13.92 -31.09 23.63
N GLU A 138 -14.16 -31.03 24.94
CA GLU A 138 -15.02 -31.99 25.64
C GLU A 138 -16.49 -31.89 25.20
N PHE A 139 -16.99 -30.68 24.95
CA PHE A 139 -18.41 -30.42 24.68
C PHE A 139 -18.72 -30.09 23.20
N LYS A 140 -17.72 -30.18 22.32
CA LYS A 140 -17.83 -29.84 20.89
C LYS A 140 -18.95 -30.59 20.17
N GLY A 141 -19.12 -31.88 20.50
CA GLY A 141 -20.15 -32.73 19.90
C GLY A 141 -21.58 -32.43 20.36
N GLN A 142 -21.76 -31.85 21.55
CA GLN A 142 -23.09 -31.54 22.11
C GLN A 142 -23.64 -30.21 21.59
N HIS A 143 -22.77 -29.29 21.16
CA HIS A 143 -23.14 -27.94 20.75
C HIS A 143 -22.87 -27.66 19.27
N ASP A 144 -22.89 -28.68 18.41
CA ASP A 144 -22.73 -28.53 16.95
C ASP A 144 -21.43 -27.76 16.60
N ASN A 145 -20.33 -28.11 17.27
CA ASN A 145 -19.03 -27.45 17.14
C ASN A 145 -19.02 -25.94 17.45
N LYS A 146 -20.02 -25.42 18.17
CA LYS A 146 -20.13 -24.00 18.53
C LYS A 146 -19.75 -23.75 19.97
N TYR A 147 -19.16 -22.59 20.21
CA TYR A 147 -18.90 -22.08 21.56
C TYR A 147 -20.13 -21.31 22.06
N ILE A 148 -20.63 -21.66 23.24
CA ILE A 148 -21.89 -21.13 23.78
C ILE A 148 -21.73 -19.66 24.21
N TYR A 149 -22.71 -18.83 23.88
CA TYR A 149 -22.73 -17.40 24.21
C TYR A 149 -22.63 -17.11 25.72
N GLU A 150 -23.43 -17.78 26.56
CA GLU A 150 -23.40 -17.57 28.02
C GLU A 150 -22.01 -17.78 28.63
N ARG A 151 -21.26 -18.72 28.06
CA ARG A 151 -19.90 -19.01 28.52
C ARG A 151 -18.91 -17.95 28.04
N ALA A 152 -19.07 -17.45 26.82
CA ALA A 152 -18.30 -16.30 26.32
C ALA A 152 -18.49 -15.07 27.22
N GLU A 153 -19.71 -14.81 27.68
CA GLU A 153 -19.99 -13.69 28.58
C GLU A 153 -19.32 -13.87 29.95
N LYS A 154 -19.34 -15.10 30.49
CA LYS A 154 -18.63 -15.44 31.73
C LYS A 154 -17.12 -15.26 31.57
N LEU A 155 -16.54 -15.75 30.47
CA LEU A 155 -15.13 -15.58 30.14
C LEU A 155 -14.75 -14.10 30.05
N GLN A 156 -15.55 -13.29 29.35
CA GLN A 156 -15.33 -11.85 29.25
C GLN A 156 -15.32 -11.19 30.64
N LYS A 157 -16.26 -11.54 31.52
CA LYS A 157 -16.31 -11.03 32.90
C LYS A 157 -15.10 -11.47 33.74
N VAL A 158 -14.62 -12.69 33.55
CA VAL A 158 -13.40 -13.19 34.23
C VAL A 158 -12.19 -12.43 33.75
N ILE A 159 -11.98 -12.33 32.43
CA ILE A 159 -10.82 -11.61 31.88
C ILE A 159 -10.84 -10.14 32.31
N LYS A 160 -12.02 -9.52 32.37
CA LYS A 160 -12.15 -8.14 32.86
C LYS A 160 -11.73 -7.93 34.31
N LYS A 161 -11.78 -8.97 35.14
CA LYS A 161 -11.40 -8.91 36.56
C LYS A 161 -9.91 -9.21 36.82
N LEU A 162 -9.19 -9.74 35.82
CA LEU A 162 -7.80 -10.19 35.99
C LEU A 162 -6.81 -9.04 36.19
N GLY A 163 -7.16 -7.81 35.82
CA GLY A 163 -6.37 -6.63 36.18
C GLY A 163 -6.79 -5.39 35.42
N ASN A 164 -6.62 -4.25 36.08
CA ASN A 164 -6.63 -2.94 35.47
C ASN A 164 -5.17 -2.48 35.36
N PHE A 165 -4.78 -1.99 34.20
CA PHE A 165 -3.51 -1.31 34.05
C PHE A 165 -3.59 0.09 34.68
N ASP A 166 -2.44 0.73 34.93
CA ASP A 166 -2.35 2.06 35.56
C ASP A 166 -3.21 3.13 34.87
N ASP A 167 -3.48 2.94 33.58
CA ASP A 167 -4.30 3.80 32.72
C ASP A 167 -5.82 3.55 32.82
N GLY A 168 -6.25 2.71 33.78
CA GLY A 168 -7.66 2.30 33.98
C GLY A 168 -8.21 1.36 32.91
N LYS A 169 -7.40 1.02 31.89
CA LYS A 169 -7.77 0.12 30.80
C LYS A 169 -7.73 -1.34 31.24
N ASN A 170 -8.69 -2.11 30.73
CA ASN A 170 -8.72 -3.54 30.94
C ASN A 170 -7.73 -4.26 30.01
N TYR A 171 -7.36 -5.49 30.35
CA TYR A 171 -6.64 -6.41 29.46
C TYR A 171 -7.28 -6.52 28.08
N LEU A 172 -8.60 -6.73 28.01
CA LEU A 172 -9.30 -6.82 26.72
C LEU A 172 -9.22 -5.52 25.91
N ASP A 173 -9.21 -4.37 26.58
CA ASP A 173 -9.10 -3.08 25.90
C ASP A 173 -7.70 -2.89 25.33
N GLN A 174 -6.66 -3.30 26.07
CA GLN A 174 -5.29 -3.30 25.56
C GLN A 174 -5.10 -4.24 24.36
N PHE A 175 -5.69 -5.44 24.41
CA PHE A 175 -5.69 -6.35 23.27
C PHE A 175 -6.39 -5.72 22.06
N ARG A 176 -7.52 -5.04 22.27
CA ARG A 176 -8.25 -4.35 21.20
C ARG A 176 -7.43 -3.22 20.58
N VAL A 177 -6.73 -2.43 21.40
CA VAL A 177 -5.82 -1.38 20.91
C VAL A 177 -4.69 -2.00 20.11
N LEU A 178 -4.04 -3.03 20.63
CA LEU A 178 -2.94 -3.71 19.95
C LEU A 178 -3.35 -4.32 18.60
N LEU A 179 -4.52 -4.97 18.55
CA LEU A 179 -5.09 -5.50 17.30
C LEU A 179 -5.43 -4.38 16.32
N THR A 180 -5.98 -3.26 16.80
CA THR A 180 -6.23 -2.07 15.96
C THR A 180 -4.93 -1.53 15.38
N GLN A 181 -3.87 -1.43 16.18
CA GLN A 181 -2.56 -0.96 15.73
C GLN A 181 -1.95 -1.88 14.65
N ILE A 182 -2.03 -3.20 14.84
CA ILE A 182 -1.58 -4.19 13.84
C ILE A 182 -2.42 -4.09 12.57
N GLY A 183 -3.75 -3.97 12.70
CA GLY A 183 -4.68 -3.83 11.60
C GLY A 183 -4.43 -2.57 10.77
N ASN A 184 -4.23 -1.43 11.43
CA ASN A 184 -3.89 -0.14 10.79
C ASN A 184 -2.55 -0.24 10.05
N ALA A 185 -1.52 -0.85 10.65
CA ALA A 185 -0.24 -1.07 9.98
C ALA A 185 -0.38 -1.91 8.71
N LEU A 186 -1.16 -3.01 8.77
CA LEU A 186 -1.44 -3.84 7.59
C LEU A 186 -2.28 -3.09 6.54
N GLY A 187 -3.24 -2.28 6.98
CA GLY A 187 -4.02 -1.38 6.13
C GLY A 187 -3.14 -0.41 5.36
N LEU A 188 -2.08 0.10 5.99
CA LEU A 188 -1.14 1.02 5.37
C LEU A 188 -0.27 0.32 4.33
N VAL A 189 0.25 -0.87 4.64
CA VAL A 189 0.96 -1.71 3.65
C VAL A 189 0.07 -2.01 2.45
N ARG A 190 -1.22 -2.33 2.69
CA ARG A 190 -2.21 -2.53 1.62
C ARG A 190 -2.41 -1.28 0.79
N LEU A 191 -2.54 -0.12 1.44
CA LEU A 191 -2.74 1.16 0.78
C LEU A 191 -1.55 1.53 -0.11
N ILE A 192 -0.33 1.36 0.41
CA ILE A 192 0.91 1.59 -0.33
C ILE A 192 0.99 0.67 -1.54
N LYS A 193 0.68 -0.63 -1.38
CA LYS A 193 0.61 -1.57 -2.50
C LYS A 193 -0.39 -1.12 -3.57
N SER A 194 -1.60 -0.71 -3.17
CA SER A 194 -2.62 -0.20 -4.10
C SER A 194 -2.14 1.06 -4.82
N ALA A 195 -1.49 2.00 -4.10
CA ALA A 195 -0.92 3.21 -4.69
C ALA A 195 0.24 2.93 -5.64
N SER A 196 1.15 2.01 -5.31
CA SER A 196 2.22 1.59 -6.21
C SER A 196 1.69 0.97 -7.50
N LEU A 197 0.66 0.12 -7.40
CA LEU A 197 0.02 -0.48 -8.57
C LEU A 197 -0.70 0.57 -9.42
N ASN A 198 -1.37 1.55 -8.79
CA ASN A 198 -2.01 2.66 -9.49
C ASN A 198 -0.99 3.50 -10.26
N TYR A 199 0.11 3.87 -9.59
CA TYR A 199 1.23 4.60 -10.20
C TYR A 199 1.82 3.83 -11.39
N CYS A 200 2.16 2.55 -11.21
CA CYS A 200 2.69 1.72 -12.29
C CYS A 200 1.69 1.58 -13.46
N SER A 201 0.39 1.46 -13.17
CA SER A 201 -0.65 1.37 -14.22
C SER A 201 -0.69 2.62 -15.08
N LYS A 202 -0.57 3.82 -14.47
CA LYS A 202 -0.48 5.08 -15.22
C LYS A 202 0.78 5.12 -16.08
N CYS A 203 1.92 4.65 -15.58
CA CYS A 203 3.15 4.60 -16.37
C CYS A 203 3.07 3.60 -17.55
N ILE A 204 2.29 2.52 -17.41
CA ILE A 204 2.13 1.50 -18.45
C ILE A 204 1.27 1.99 -19.62
N GLU A 205 0.35 2.93 -19.41
CA GLU A 205 -0.48 3.50 -20.48
C GLU A 205 0.35 4.16 -21.60
N PHE A 206 1.52 4.68 -21.25
CA PHE A 206 2.44 5.32 -22.19
C PHE A 206 3.40 4.34 -22.87
N LEU A 207 3.35 3.04 -22.55
CA LEU A 207 4.10 2.03 -23.29
C LEU A 207 3.39 1.73 -24.62
N PRO A 208 4.10 1.81 -25.75
CA PRO A 208 3.49 1.50 -27.04
C PRO A 208 2.99 0.05 -27.04
N SER A 209 1.73 -0.15 -27.45
CA SER A 209 1.08 -1.47 -27.52
C SER A 209 1.77 -2.44 -28.49
N GLN A 210 2.59 -1.89 -29.39
CA GLN A 210 3.47 -2.62 -30.28
C GLN A 210 4.90 -2.17 -29.98
N ILE A 211 5.71 -3.08 -29.42
CA ILE A 211 7.16 -2.91 -29.48
C ILE A 211 7.51 -3.06 -30.96
N CYS A 212 7.93 -1.97 -31.61
CA CYS A 212 8.31 -2.00 -33.01
C CYS A 212 9.53 -2.92 -33.16
N GLU A 213 9.31 -4.17 -33.62
CA GLU A 213 10.37 -5.17 -33.79
C GLU A 213 11.43 -4.71 -34.81
N GLU A 214 11.07 -3.78 -35.69
CA GLU A 214 11.92 -3.24 -36.75
C GLU A 214 12.98 -2.25 -36.22
N GLN A 215 12.71 -1.57 -35.11
CA GLN A 215 13.64 -0.62 -34.48
C GLN A 215 14.12 -1.13 -33.12
N THR A 216 15.00 -2.13 -33.13
CA THR A 216 15.67 -2.54 -31.91
C THR A 216 16.68 -1.48 -31.46
N PHE A 217 16.84 -1.28 -30.15
CA PHE A 217 17.90 -0.43 -29.59
C PHE A 217 19.30 -0.79 -30.12
N ALA A 218 19.52 -2.07 -30.44
CA ALA A 218 20.73 -2.54 -31.09
C ALA A 218 20.92 -1.95 -32.51
N ASN A 219 19.85 -1.88 -33.32
CA ASN A 219 19.89 -1.27 -34.65
C ASN A 219 20.10 0.26 -34.58
N MET A 220 19.50 0.92 -33.59
CA MET A 220 19.72 2.34 -33.33
C MET A 220 21.16 2.63 -32.86
N ALA A 221 21.72 1.75 -32.02
CA ALA A 221 23.11 1.85 -31.55
C ALA A 221 24.12 1.66 -32.69
N LEU A 222 23.84 0.78 -33.65
CA LEU A 222 24.63 0.63 -34.88
C LEU A 222 24.57 1.90 -35.76
N GLY A 223 23.37 2.48 -35.94
CA GLY A 223 23.18 3.71 -36.71
C GLY A 223 23.87 4.93 -36.10
N ALA A 224 24.06 4.95 -34.77
CA ALA A 224 24.69 6.04 -34.04
C ALA A 224 26.23 5.92 -33.90
N LEU A 225 26.89 5.01 -34.63
CA LEU A 225 28.35 4.77 -34.56
C LEU A 225 28.85 4.43 -33.13
N SER A 226 28.02 3.79 -32.31
CA SER A 226 28.40 3.43 -30.95
C SER A 226 29.30 2.16 -30.93
N GLY A 227 30.19 2.08 -29.95
CA GLY A 227 31.15 0.97 -29.83
C GLY A 227 30.50 -0.41 -29.64
N GLU A 228 31.25 -1.46 -29.94
CA GLU A 228 30.77 -2.86 -29.93
C GLU A 228 30.19 -3.32 -28.57
N ALA A 229 30.68 -2.74 -27.47
CA ALA A 229 30.12 -2.96 -26.13
C ALA A 229 28.66 -2.47 -25.99
N THR A 230 28.34 -1.32 -26.58
CA THR A 230 27.00 -0.70 -26.53
C THR A 230 26.01 -1.51 -27.37
N PHE A 231 26.47 -2.02 -28.52
CA PHE A 231 25.67 -2.92 -29.36
C PHE A 231 25.35 -4.23 -28.64
N ASN A 232 26.34 -4.84 -27.98
CA ASN A 232 26.14 -6.07 -27.23
C ASN A 232 25.21 -5.85 -26.02
N ALA A 233 25.37 -4.76 -25.28
CA ALA A 233 24.44 -4.38 -24.21
C ALA A 233 23.01 -4.22 -24.72
N GLY A 234 22.83 -3.59 -25.89
CA GLY A 234 21.52 -3.45 -26.55
C GLY A 234 20.86 -4.78 -26.90
N ARG A 235 21.63 -5.76 -27.42
CA ARG A 235 21.13 -7.12 -27.68
C ARG A 235 20.72 -7.84 -26.41
N TRP A 236 21.50 -7.72 -25.33
CA TRP A 236 21.16 -8.31 -24.04
C TRP A 236 19.87 -7.74 -23.47
N ILE A 237 19.68 -6.41 -23.54
CA ILE A 237 18.44 -5.75 -23.11
C ILE A 237 17.23 -6.31 -23.87
N TYR A 238 17.33 -6.42 -25.20
CA TYR A 238 16.24 -6.98 -26.02
C TYR A 238 15.93 -8.44 -25.67
N TYR A 239 16.97 -9.26 -25.47
CA TYR A 239 16.83 -10.66 -25.06
C TYR A 239 16.09 -10.80 -23.72
N TRP A 240 16.48 -9.99 -22.72
CA TRP A 240 15.81 -9.97 -21.42
C TRP A 240 14.37 -9.47 -21.51
N ILE A 241 14.10 -8.41 -22.28
CA ILE A 241 12.74 -7.90 -22.50
C ILE A 241 11.84 -8.99 -23.10
N ARG A 242 12.32 -9.79 -24.06
CA ARG A 242 11.54 -10.91 -24.62
C ARG A 242 11.24 -12.00 -23.58
N ILE A 243 12.22 -12.37 -22.76
CA ILE A 243 12.04 -13.35 -21.67
C ILE A 243 10.99 -12.84 -20.68
N TYR A 244 11.09 -11.57 -20.26
CA TYR A 244 10.13 -10.98 -19.34
C TYR A 244 8.74 -10.87 -19.98
N ALA A 245 8.63 -10.44 -21.25
CA ALA A 245 7.37 -10.37 -21.96
C ALA A 245 6.67 -11.74 -22.03
N GLN A 246 7.40 -12.82 -22.33
CA GLN A 246 6.86 -14.19 -22.32
C GLN A 246 6.42 -14.66 -20.93
N ALA A 247 7.17 -14.30 -19.88
CA ALA A 247 6.82 -14.62 -18.50
C ALA A 247 5.58 -13.84 -17.99
N PHE A 248 5.43 -12.58 -18.42
CA PHE A 248 4.29 -11.73 -18.06
C PHE A 248 3.03 -12.03 -18.88
N TRP A 249 3.16 -12.37 -20.16
CA TRP A 249 2.02 -12.73 -21.02
C TRP A 249 1.45 -14.13 -20.75
N SER A 250 2.23 -15.08 -20.22
CA SER A 250 1.71 -16.44 -19.93
C SER A 250 0.89 -16.52 -18.63
N ARG A 251 0.97 -15.52 -17.74
CA ARG A 251 0.12 -15.47 -16.54
C ARG A 251 -1.25 -14.90 -16.91
N ARG A 252 -2.27 -15.78 -16.82
CA ARG A 252 -3.73 -15.53 -16.93
C ARG A 252 -4.30 -14.33 -16.15
N THR A 253 -3.50 -13.53 -15.46
CA THR A 253 -3.91 -12.35 -14.69
C THR A 253 -4.25 -11.11 -15.53
N PHE A 254 -4.01 -11.10 -16.84
CA PHE A 254 -4.42 -9.97 -17.70
C PHE A 254 -5.85 -10.08 -18.27
N GLN A 255 -6.53 -11.23 -18.13
CA GLN A 255 -7.90 -11.41 -18.66
C GLN A 255 -8.98 -10.55 -17.97
N ARG A 256 -8.65 -9.73 -16.95
CA ARG A 256 -9.60 -8.75 -16.38
C ARG A 256 -9.55 -7.37 -17.02
N PHE A 257 -8.54 -7.05 -17.83
CA PHE A 257 -8.42 -5.71 -18.44
C PHE A 257 -9.11 -5.57 -19.80
N THR A 258 -9.60 -6.66 -20.41
CA THR A 258 -10.30 -6.63 -21.71
C THR A 258 -11.83 -6.56 -21.62
N LEU A 259 -12.43 -6.57 -20.43
CA LEU A 259 -13.89 -6.59 -20.28
C LEU A 259 -14.58 -5.22 -20.15
N VAL A 260 -13.85 -4.10 -20.09
CA VAL A 260 -14.46 -2.76 -19.90
C VAL A 260 -14.62 -1.95 -21.20
N ARG A 261 -14.04 -2.38 -22.34
CA ARG A 261 -14.18 -1.69 -23.64
C ARG A 261 -15.30 -2.22 -24.55
N ARG A 262 -16.30 -2.89 -23.99
CA ARG A 262 -17.58 -3.14 -24.67
C ARG A 262 -18.71 -2.64 -23.79
N PHE A 263 -19.00 -1.34 -23.82
CA PHE A 263 -20.35 -0.79 -23.75
C PHE A 263 -20.27 0.73 -24.01
N LYS A 264 -20.89 1.11 -25.13
CA LYS A 264 -21.06 2.45 -25.74
C LYS A 264 -19.88 3.00 -26.53
#